data_AF-A0A5S4GQ09-F1
#
_entry.id   AF-A0A5S4GQ09-F1
#
_cell.length_a   1.000
_cell.length_b   1.000
_cell.length_c   1.000
_cell.angle_alpha   90.00
_cell.angle_beta   90.00
_cell.angle_gamma   90.00
#
_symmetry.space_group_name_H-M   'P 1'
#
loop_
_entity.id
_entity.type
_entity.pdbx_description
1 polymer ?
#
loop_
_entity_poly.entity_id
_entity_poly.type
_entity_poly.pdbx_seq_one_letter_code
_entity_poly.pdbx_strand_id
1 'polypeptide(L)'
;MMIDDWVALAGDSPAARATGAELIARWSEPHRRYHTRAHLAAVLAAVDDLTAGPDGDADDVVAVRLAVWFHDAVYDGRPGWDEERSAELAQARLPRCGVPAARIAEVARLVRLTAAHDTLAGGDRNGAVLCDADLAVLGRPGHSDPEDHHDDHDDYADYAARIREEYAHVPDDLFRKGRAEVLRRLLAVPALYRTRRGHELWEERARANMTAELAALTRGTGA
;
A
#
# COMPACT_ATOMS: atom_id res chain seq x y z
N MET A 1 -12.00 1.00 -16.60
CA MET A 1 -10.60 0.53 -16.83
C MET A 1 -9.70 1.45 -16.00
N MET A 2 -8.59 1.01 -15.42
CA MET A 2 -7.75 1.84 -14.51
C MET A 2 -7.44 3.28 -15.00
N ILE A 3 -7.30 3.46 -16.32
CA ILE A 3 -7.09 4.80 -16.90
C ILE A 3 -8.29 5.73 -16.72
N ASP A 4 -9.51 5.21 -16.69
CA ASP A 4 -10.74 5.98 -16.49
C ASP A 4 -10.80 6.51 -15.05
N ASP A 5 -10.38 5.69 -14.08
CA ASP A 5 -10.30 6.08 -12.67
C ASP A 5 -9.27 7.21 -12.48
N TRP A 6 -8.13 7.13 -13.17
CA TRP A 6 -7.14 8.20 -13.20
C TRP A 6 -7.69 9.47 -13.86
N VAL A 7 -8.36 9.36 -15.00
CA VAL A 7 -8.92 10.52 -15.72
C VAL A 7 -10.01 11.21 -14.90
N ALA A 8 -10.84 10.45 -14.19
CA ALA A 8 -11.82 11.01 -13.26
C ALA A 8 -11.17 11.77 -12.09
N LEU A 9 -9.98 11.33 -11.65
CA LEU A 9 -9.25 11.90 -10.52
C LEU A 9 -8.40 13.13 -10.89
N ALA A 10 -7.66 13.05 -12.00
CA ALA A 10 -6.64 14.03 -12.39
C ALA A 10 -7.01 14.86 -13.63
N GLY A 11 -8.20 14.63 -14.19
CA GLY A 11 -8.70 15.28 -15.41
C GLY A 11 -8.26 14.59 -16.69
N ASP A 12 -8.76 15.10 -17.82
CA ASP A 12 -8.64 14.46 -19.14
C ASP A 12 -7.69 15.18 -20.11
N SER A 13 -6.94 16.17 -19.60
CA SER A 13 -5.94 16.91 -20.38
C SER A 13 -4.88 15.98 -20.98
N PRO A 14 -4.20 16.36 -22.08
CA PRO A 14 -3.13 15.54 -22.66
C PRO A 14 -2.04 15.17 -21.66
N ALA A 15 -1.67 16.09 -20.77
CA ALA A 15 -0.68 15.86 -19.71
C ALA A 15 -1.18 14.88 -18.64
N ALA A 16 -2.46 14.98 -18.24
CA ALA A 16 -3.06 14.04 -17.30
C ALA A 16 -3.13 12.64 -17.90
N ARG A 17 -3.59 12.48 -19.15
CA ARG A 17 -3.65 11.19 -19.84
C ARG A 17 -2.26 10.55 -19.99
N ALA A 18 -1.25 11.35 -20.37
CA ALA A 18 0.13 10.88 -20.48
C ALA A 18 0.68 10.40 -19.12
N THR A 19 0.41 11.13 -18.04
CA THR A 19 0.81 10.73 -16.68
C THR A 19 0.12 9.44 -16.24
N GLY A 20 -1.18 9.30 -16.50
CA GLY A 20 -1.91 8.05 -16.20
C GLY A 20 -1.36 6.85 -16.95
N ALA A 21 -1.04 7.03 -18.23
CA ALA A 21 -0.40 5.97 -19.03
C ALA A 21 1.00 5.61 -18.51
N GLU A 22 1.82 6.61 -18.11
CA GLU A 22 3.12 6.37 -17.48
C GLU A 22 2.97 5.56 -16.18
N LEU A 23 2.03 5.93 -15.31
CA LEU A 23 1.79 5.22 -14.05
C LEU A 23 1.35 3.78 -14.31
N ILE A 24 0.39 3.56 -15.21
CA ILE A 24 -0.04 2.19 -15.57
C ILE A 24 1.13 1.36 -16.09
N ALA A 25 2.02 1.94 -16.90
CA ALA A 25 3.21 1.24 -17.39
C ALA A 25 4.15 0.84 -16.25
N ARG A 26 4.39 1.75 -15.29
CA ARG A 26 5.21 1.48 -14.08
C ARG A 26 4.63 0.36 -13.23
N TRP A 27 3.33 0.42 -12.92
CA TRP A 27 2.61 -0.63 -12.20
C TRP A 27 2.51 -1.96 -12.96
N SER A 28 2.90 -1.99 -14.24
CA SER A 28 2.94 -3.18 -15.10
C SER A 28 4.36 -3.68 -15.38
N GLU A 29 5.39 -3.15 -14.72
CA GLU A 29 6.76 -3.57 -14.95
C GLU A 29 6.93 -5.08 -14.61
N PRO A 30 7.64 -5.85 -15.45
CA PRO A 30 7.62 -7.32 -15.42
C PRO A 30 8.31 -7.94 -14.20
N HIS A 31 9.10 -7.16 -13.45
CA HIS A 31 9.77 -7.63 -12.23
C HIS A 31 8.85 -7.60 -10.99
N ARG A 32 7.73 -6.88 -11.04
CA ARG A 32 6.76 -6.79 -9.94
C ARG A 32 5.98 -8.11 -9.83
N ARG A 33 5.68 -8.53 -8.59
CA ARG A 33 4.86 -9.71 -8.31
C ARG A 33 3.69 -9.37 -7.41
N TYR A 34 3.94 -8.60 -6.35
CA TYR A 34 2.90 -8.08 -5.48
C TYR A 34 2.52 -6.65 -5.86
N HIS A 35 3.51 -5.75 -5.99
CA HIS A 35 3.30 -4.31 -6.23
C HIS A 35 2.94 -4.02 -7.70
N THR A 36 1.83 -4.59 -8.14
CA THR A 36 1.31 -4.56 -9.51
C THR A 36 0.04 -3.72 -9.60
N ARG A 37 -0.55 -3.64 -10.79
CA ARG A 37 -1.90 -3.09 -10.98
C ARG A 37 -2.97 -3.75 -10.09
N ALA A 38 -2.82 -5.01 -9.69
CA ALA A 38 -3.77 -5.63 -8.77
C ALA A 38 -3.71 -4.97 -7.39
N HIS A 39 -2.49 -4.73 -6.86
CA HIS A 39 -2.28 -4.00 -5.62
C HIS A 39 -2.86 -2.59 -5.68
N LEU A 40 -2.52 -1.82 -6.73
CA LEU A 40 -3.06 -0.47 -6.90
C LEU A 40 -4.60 -0.44 -6.89
N ALA A 41 -5.27 -1.38 -7.57
CA ALA A 41 -6.73 -1.48 -7.54
C ALA A 41 -7.24 -1.81 -6.12
N ALA A 42 -6.59 -2.76 -5.44
CA ALA A 42 -6.97 -3.17 -4.09
C ALA A 42 -6.86 -2.02 -3.09
N VAL A 43 -5.78 -1.22 -3.15
CA VAL A 43 -5.59 -0.06 -2.28
C VAL A 43 -6.62 1.04 -2.58
N LEU A 44 -6.93 1.30 -3.86
CA LEU A 44 -7.99 2.26 -4.21
C LEU A 44 -9.37 1.82 -3.69
N ALA A 45 -9.69 0.53 -3.81
CA ALA A 45 -10.93 -0.03 -3.26
C ALA A 45 -10.97 0.06 -1.72
N ALA A 46 -9.85 -0.19 -1.05
CA ALA A 46 -9.73 -0.02 0.39
C ALA A 46 -9.93 1.45 0.82
N VAL A 47 -9.43 2.43 0.06
CA VAL A 47 -9.75 3.85 0.29
C VAL A 47 -11.25 4.11 0.17
N ASP A 48 -11.93 3.54 -0.83
CA ASP A 48 -13.38 3.66 -0.99
C ASP A 48 -14.12 3.08 0.22
N ASP A 49 -13.70 1.91 0.71
CA ASP A 49 -14.27 1.30 1.92
C ASP A 49 -14.06 2.18 3.14
N LEU A 50 -12.84 2.67 3.38
CA LEU A 50 -12.50 3.48 4.56
C LEU A 50 -13.17 4.86 4.57
N THR A 51 -13.46 5.41 3.39
CA THR A 51 -14.11 6.72 3.25
C THR A 51 -15.61 6.63 3.02
N ALA A 52 -16.18 5.41 2.98
CA ALA A 52 -17.61 5.20 2.87
C ALA A 52 -18.34 5.62 4.16
N GLY A 53 -19.16 6.66 4.06
CA GLY A 53 -20.06 7.09 5.12
C GLY A 53 -20.00 8.59 5.43
N PRO A 54 -20.90 9.09 6.30
CA PRO A 54 -21.02 10.52 6.60
C PRO A 54 -19.82 11.10 7.36
N ASP A 55 -19.02 10.26 8.03
CA ASP A 55 -17.87 10.67 8.86
C ASP A 55 -16.50 10.43 8.17
N GLY A 56 -16.50 10.22 6.84
CA GLY A 56 -15.36 9.75 6.03
C GLY A 56 -13.98 10.20 6.52
N ASP A 57 -13.09 9.23 6.75
CA ASP A 57 -11.88 9.38 7.56
C ASP A 57 -10.73 10.18 6.93
N ALA A 58 -10.94 10.89 5.82
CA ALA A 58 -9.93 11.72 5.13
C ALA A 58 -10.34 13.20 5.05
N ASP A 59 -9.37 14.11 5.25
CA ASP A 59 -9.57 15.56 5.07
C ASP A 59 -9.49 15.99 3.60
N ASP A 60 -8.63 15.32 2.80
CA ASP A 60 -8.54 15.47 1.34
C ASP A 60 -8.42 14.09 0.69
N VAL A 61 -9.56 13.44 0.45
CA VAL A 61 -9.61 12.12 -0.22
C VAL A 61 -9.00 12.15 -1.63
N VAL A 62 -9.01 13.30 -2.32
CA VAL A 62 -8.38 13.43 -3.64
C VAL A 62 -6.86 13.36 -3.51
N ALA A 63 -6.28 13.99 -2.48
CA ALA A 63 -4.86 13.86 -2.17
C ALA A 63 -4.49 12.40 -1.82
N VAL A 64 -5.30 11.73 -1.01
CA VAL A 64 -5.08 10.30 -0.67
C VAL A 64 -5.09 9.43 -1.92
N ARG A 65 -6.11 9.54 -2.78
CA ARG A 65 -6.18 8.75 -4.02
C ARG A 65 -5.01 9.05 -4.96
N LEU A 66 -4.61 10.31 -5.09
CA LEU A 66 -3.42 10.65 -5.86
C LEU A 66 -2.18 9.99 -5.25
N ALA A 67 -2.00 10.03 -3.93
CA ALA A 67 -0.87 9.36 -3.27
C ALA A 67 -0.87 7.84 -3.51
N VAL A 68 -2.03 7.18 -3.48
CA VAL A 68 -2.16 5.75 -3.83
C VAL A 68 -1.62 5.47 -5.24
N TRP A 69 -1.92 6.30 -6.23
CA TRP A 69 -1.38 6.13 -7.58
C TRP A 69 0.16 6.22 -7.67
N PHE A 70 0.78 6.97 -6.77
CA PHE A 70 2.22 7.24 -6.80
C PHE A 70 3.05 6.40 -5.83
N HIS A 71 2.52 5.89 -4.71
CA HIS A 71 3.34 5.43 -3.59
C HIS A 71 4.44 4.41 -3.97
N ASP A 72 4.12 3.42 -4.81
CA ASP A 72 5.09 2.47 -5.38
C ASP A 72 5.27 2.60 -6.91
N ALA A 73 4.99 3.78 -7.47
CA ALA A 73 5.20 4.05 -8.90
C ALA A 73 6.69 3.95 -9.30
N VAL A 74 7.60 4.08 -8.35
CA VAL A 74 8.98 3.60 -8.44
C VAL A 74 9.11 2.41 -7.48
N TYR A 75 9.65 1.29 -7.96
CA TYR A 75 9.83 0.09 -7.13
C TYR A 75 11.04 -0.70 -7.62
N ASP A 76 12.19 -0.40 -7.03
CA ASP A 76 13.46 -1.09 -7.27
C ASP A 76 13.81 -2.07 -6.12
N GLY A 77 12.90 -2.23 -5.15
CA GLY A 77 13.09 -3.07 -3.95
C GLY A 77 14.01 -2.41 -2.92
N ARG A 78 13.99 -1.08 -2.83
CA ARG A 78 14.87 -0.28 -1.95
C ARG A 78 14.02 0.60 -1.03
N PRO A 79 13.56 0.06 0.12
CA PRO A 79 12.73 0.82 1.07
C PRO A 79 13.38 2.14 1.49
N GLY A 80 12.55 3.17 1.63
CA GLY A 80 12.90 4.57 1.85
C GLY A 80 13.34 5.32 0.59
N TRP A 81 14.09 4.68 -0.32
CA TRP A 81 14.52 5.31 -1.57
C TRP A 81 13.43 5.29 -2.65
N ASP A 82 12.69 4.19 -2.73
CA ASP A 82 11.61 4.01 -3.70
C ASP A 82 10.48 5.01 -3.42
N GLU A 83 10.09 5.16 -2.16
CA GLU A 83 9.04 6.09 -1.70
C GLU A 83 9.46 7.55 -1.91
N GLU A 84 10.72 7.91 -1.65
CA GLU A 84 11.21 9.26 -1.94
C GLU A 84 11.13 9.55 -3.45
N ARG A 85 11.59 8.63 -4.30
CA ARG A 85 11.54 8.79 -5.76
C ARG A 85 10.12 8.82 -6.30
N SER A 86 9.22 8.03 -5.72
CA SER A 86 7.78 8.07 -6.00
C SER A 86 7.18 9.42 -5.64
N ALA A 87 7.55 10.02 -4.50
CA ALA A 87 7.12 11.35 -4.10
C ALA A 87 7.67 12.44 -5.03
N GLU A 88 8.95 12.37 -5.40
CA GLU A 88 9.58 13.27 -6.39
C GLU A 88 8.89 13.16 -7.76
N LEU A 89 8.53 11.94 -8.19
CA LEU A 89 7.78 11.71 -9.41
C LEU A 89 6.41 12.41 -9.36
N ALA A 90 5.68 12.31 -8.24
CA ALA A 90 4.41 13.01 -8.05
C ALA A 90 4.59 14.53 -8.16
N GLN A 91 5.61 15.09 -7.49
CA GLN A 91 5.95 16.51 -7.55
C GLN A 91 6.31 16.97 -8.96
N ALA A 92 6.93 16.12 -9.77
CA ALA A 92 7.30 16.42 -11.15
C ALA A 92 6.14 16.33 -12.16
N ARG A 93 5.13 15.48 -11.90
CA ARG A 93 4.03 15.20 -12.86
C ARG A 93 2.77 15.99 -12.57
N LEU A 94 2.33 16.04 -11.32
CA LEU A 94 1.05 16.63 -10.94
C LEU A 94 0.88 18.13 -11.28
N PRO A 95 1.93 18.99 -11.30
CA PRO A 95 1.76 20.37 -11.76
C PRO A 95 1.26 20.45 -13.20
N ARG A 96 1.69 19.53 -14.07
CA ARG A 96 1.28 19.47 -15.49
C ARG A 96 -0.15 18.98 -15.65
N CYS A 97 -0.67 18.25 -14.67
CA CYS A 97 -2.07 17.83 -14.60
C CYS A 97 -2.98 18.95 -14.06
N GLY A 98 -2.45 20.11 -13.69
CA GLY A 98 -3.23 21.21 -13.12
C GLY A 98 -3.58 21.05 -11.64
N VAL A 99 -2.91 20.13 -10.93
CA VAL A 99 -3.15 19.92 -9.49
C VAL A 99 -2.55 21.09 -8.69
N PRO A 100 -3.28 21.68 -7.72
CA PRO A 100 -2.76 22.78 -6.92
C PRO A 100 -1.55 22.39 -6.07
N ALA A 101 -0.59 23.31 -5.92
CA ALA A 101 0.67 23.07 -5.21
C ALA A 101 0.49 22.54 -3.77
N ALA A 102 -0.51 23.02 -3.04
CA ALA A 102 -0.82 22.53 -1.68
C ALA A 102 -1.18 21.03 -1.66
N ARG A 103 -1.99 20.59 -2.63
CA ARG A 103 -2.34 19.16 -2.76
C ARG A 103 -1.15 18.33 -3.20
N ILE A 104 -0.29 18.85 -4.08
CA ILE A 104 0.95 18.17 -4.49
C ILE A 104 1.87 17.95 -3.29
N ALA A 105 2.01 18.96 -2.42
CA ALA A 105 2.80 18.83 -1.21
C ALA A 105 2.24 17.75 -0.28
N GLU A 106 0.92 17.70 -0.12
CA GLU A 106 0.27 16.65 0.68
C GLU A 106 0.44 15.25 0.06
N VAL A 107 0.24 15.10 -1.25
CA VAL A 107 0.50 13.82 -1.95
C VAL A 107 1.93 13.36 -1.72
N ALA A 108 2.91 14.24 -1.85
CA ALA A 108 4.31 13.88 -1.67
C ALA A 108 4.66 13.55 -0.21
N ARG A 109 3.98 14.17 0.77
CA ARG A 109 4.11 13.82 2.19
C ARG A 109 3.53 12.43 2.46
N LEU A 110 2.33 12.17 1.94
CA LEU A 110 1.61 10.90 2.07
C LEU A 110 2.39 9.75 1.44
N VAL A 111 2.94 9.93 0.24
CA VAL A 111 3.80 8.91 -0.39
C VAL A 111 5.03 8.61 0.47
N ARG A 112 5.72 9.61 1.03
CA ARG A 112 6.87 9.36 1.91
C ARG A 112 6.49 8.62 3.20
N LEU A 113 5.25 8.78 3.66
CA LEU A 113 4.76 8.14 4.88
C LEU A 113 4.69 6.61 4.76
N THR A 114 4.51 6.09 3.53
CA THR A 114 4.46 4.64 3.27
C THR A 114 5.83 3.97 3.37
N ALA A 115 6.93 4.69 3.56
CA ALA A 115 8.24 4.05 3.82
C ALA A 115 8.29 3.32 5.17
N ALA A 116 7.38 3.68 6.08
CA ALA A 116 7.38 3.23 7.46
C ALA A 116 6.01 2.80 7.98
N HIS A 117 4.93 3.42 7.49
CA HIS A 117 3.53 3.23 7.89
C HIS A 117 3.20 3.50 9.36
N ASP A 118 4.19 3.61 10.26
CA ASP A 118 3.99 3.75 11.72
C ASP A 118 4.34 5.14 12.28
N THR A 119 4.81 6.07 11.45
CA THR A 119 5.23 7.42 11.86
C THR A 119 4.12 8.47 11.80
N LEU A 120 2.86 8.03 11.86
CA LEU A 120 1.67 8.87 11.80
C LEU A 120 1.56 9.79 13.03
N ALA A 121 1.37 11.09 12.78
CA ALA A 121 1.03 12.03 13.83
C ALA A 121 -0.41 11.82 14.30
N GLY A 122 -0.70 12.11 15.57
CA GLY A 122 -2.07 12.07 16.09
C GLY A 122 -2.98 13.03 15.32
N GLY A 123 -4.10 12.50 14.80
CA GLY A 123 -5.07 13.28 14.02
C GLY A 123 -4.77 13.39 12.52
N ASP A 124 -3.72 12.73 12.00
CA ASP A 124 -3.43 12.68 10.55
C ASP A 124 -4.42 11.74 9.83
N ARG A 125 -5.59 12.30 9.50
CA ARG A 125 -6.71 11.59 8.84
C ARG A 125 -6.34 11.07 7.45
N ASN A 126 -5.70 11.90 6.62
CA ASN A 126 -5.25 11.49 5.29
C ASN A 126 -4.21 10.37 5.36
N GLY A 127 -3.22 10.51 6.25
CA GLY A 127 -2.19 9.50 6.45
C GLY A 127 -2.77 8.19 6.97
N ALA A 128 -3.70 8.27 7.92
CA ALA A 128 -4.38 7.09 8.47
C ALA A 128 -5.09 6.30 7.36
N VAL A 129 -5.86 6.98 6.50
CA VAL A 129 -6.55 6.31 5.38
C VAL A 129 -5.57 5.69 4.40
N LEU A 130 -4.49 6.40 4.02
CA LEU A 130 -3.50 5.83 3.09
C LEU A 130 -2.80 4.60 3.67
N CYS A 131 -2.26 4.70 4.89
CA CYS A 131 -1.54 3.60 5.52
C CYS A 131 -2.45 2.40 5.77
N ASP A 132 -3.68 2.63 6.24
CA ASP A 132 -4.64 1.54 6.47
C ASP A 132 -5.02 0.86 5.16
N ALA A 133 -5.24 1.62 4.09
CA ALA A 133 -5.59 1.09 2.77
C ALA A 133 -4.45 0.26 2.16
N ASP A 134 -3.21 0.74 2.27
CA ASP A 134 -2.03 0.03 1.77
C ASP A 134 -1.75 -1.26 2.56
N LEU A 135 -1.98 -1.23 3.88
CA LEU A 135 -1.81 -2.39 4.75
C LEU A 135 -3.03 -3.34 4.77
N ALA A 136 -4.12 -3.02 4.09
CA ALA A 136 -5.37 -3.80 4.13
C ALA A 136 -5.17 -5.28 3.74
N VAL A 137 -4.19 -5.59 2.89
CA VAL A 137 -3.81 -6.96 2.52
C VAL A 137 -3.49 -7.83 3.74
N LEU A 138 -2.96 -7.24 4.82
CA LEU A 138 -2.58 -7.99 6.01
C LEU A 138 -3.82 -8.60 6.67
N GLY A 139 -4.98 -7.93 6.58
CA GLY A 139 -6.28 -8.40 7.06
C GLY A 139 -7.07 -9.26 6.10
N ARG A 140 -6.49 -9.71 4.97
CA ARG A 140 -7.16 -10.68 4.08
C ARG A 140 -7.28 -12.06 4.75
N PRO A 141 -8.27 -12.89 4.34
CA PRO A 141 -8.35 -14.28 4.78
C PRO A 141 -6.99 -15.00 4.62
N GLY A 142 -6.74 -16.01 5.44
CA GLY A 142 -5.64 -16.95 5.26
C GLY A 142 -6.16 -18.30 4.79
N HIS A 143 -5.29 -19.18 4.27
CA HIS A 143 -5.63 -20.53 3.79
C HIS A 143 -6.46 -21.42 4.75
N SER A 144 -6.57 -21.05 6.03
CA SER A 144 -7.26 -21.82 7.07
C SER A 144 -8.69 -21.33 7.39
N ASP A 145 -9.25 -20.38 6.63
CA ASP A 145 -10.65 -19.95 6.77
C ASP A 145 -11.57 -20.91 5.96
N PRO A 146 -12.34 -21.82 6.60
CA PRO A 146 -13.07 -22.87 5.91
C PRO A 146 -14.32 -22.39 5.18
N GLU A 147 -14.77 -21.16 5.43
CA GLU A 147 -16.03 -20.63 4.88
C GLU A 147 -15.85 -19.84 3.57
N ASP A 148 -14.62 -19.66 3.07
CA ASP A 148 -14.35 -18.80 1.92
C ASP A 148 -14.15 -19.59 0.61
N HIS A 149 -15.12 -19.47 -0.30
CA HIS A 149 -15.13 -20.07 -1.64
C HIS A 149 -14.73 -19.07 -2.75
N HIS A 150 -13.92 -18.06 -2.43
CA HIS A 150 -13.43 -17.09 -3.43
C HIS A 150 -12.05 -17.48 -3.98
N ASP A 151 -11.83 -17.16 -5.25
CA ASP A 151 -10.66 -17.44 -6.10
C ASP A 151 -9.32 -17.53 -5.33
N ASP A 152 -8.53 -18.59 -5.61
CA ASP A 152 -7.27 -19.03 -4.96
C ASP A 152 -6.11 -18.00 -4.92
N HIS A 153 -6.34 -16.71 -5.21
CA HIS A 153 -5.30 -15.75 -5.59
C HIS A 153 -5.31 -14.40 -4.85
N ASP A 154 -6.07 -14.25 -3.77
CA ASP A 154 -6.24 -12.96 -3.07
C ASP A 154 -6.17 -13.05 -1.54
N ASP A 155 -5.41 -14.01 -1.02
CA ASP A 155 -5.24 -14.27 0.41
C ASP A 155 -3.85 -13.88 0.96
N TYR A 156 -3.71 -13.89 2.29
CA TYR A 156 -2.48 -13.47 2.95
C TYR A 156 -1.24 -14.31 2.57
N ALA A 157 -1.42 -15.61 2.32
CA ALA A 157 -0.31 -16.51 2.03
C ALA A 157 0.26 -16.26 0.63
N ASP A 158 -0.62 -16.04 -0.36
CA ASP A 158 -0.21 -15.61 -1.70
C ASP A 158 0.48 -14.24 -1.67
N TYR A 159 -0.04 -13.28 -0.89
CA TYR A 159 0.64 -12.00 -0.63
C TYR A 159 2.08 -12.22 -0.12
N ALA A 160 2.26 -13.01 0.93
CA ALA A 160 3.58 -13.27 1.52
C ALA A 160 4.53 -13.98 0.53
N ALA A 161 4.01 -14.90 -0.28
CA ALA A 161 4.77 -15.57 -1.33
C ALA A 161 5.22 -14.61 -2.44
N ARG A 162 4.32 -13.74 -2.94
CA ARG A 162 4.65 -12.73 -3.96
C ARG A 162 5.68 -11.73 -3.44
N ILE A 163 5.59 -11.31 -2.17
CA ILE A 163 6.65 -10.51 -1.53
C ILE A 163 7.99 -11.29 -1.52
N ARG A 164 8.01 -12.57 -1.17
CA ARG A 164 9.25 -13.37 -1.22
C ARG A 164 9.85 -13.39 -2.63
N GLU A 165 9.03 -13.49 -3.67
CA GLU A 165 9.47 -13.47 -5.07
C GLU A 165 10.10 -12.13 -5.48
N GLU A 166 9.55 -10.99 -5.07
CA GLU A 166 10.15 -9.67 -5.36
C GLU A 166 11.54 -9.53 -4.74
N TYR A 167 11.75 -10.16 -3.58
CA TYR A 167 13.03 -10.22 -2.89
C TYR A 167 13.86 -11.46 -3.24
N ALA A 168 13.57 -12.20 -4.32
CA ALA A 168 14.29 -13.44 -4.68
C ALA A 168 15.81 -13.25 -4.84
N HIS A 169 16.26 -12.02 -5.10
CA HIS A 169 17.66 -11.63 -5.18
C HIS A 169 18.35 -11.52 -3.80
N VAL A 170 17.59 -11.48 -2.70
CA VAL A 170 18.08 -11.45 -1.32
C VAL A 170 18.21 -12.89 -0.80
N PRO A 171 19.37 -13.26 -0.21
CA PRO A 171 19.54 -14.55 0.45
C PRO A 171 18.47 -14.85 1.50
N ASP A 172 18.07 -16.12 1.63
CA ASP A 172 16.93 -16.53 2.46
C ASP A 172 17.08 -16.14 3.93
N ASP A 173 18.27 -16.25 4.51
CA ASP A 173 18.55 -15.88 5.90
C ASP A 173 18.38 -14.38 6.13
N LEU A 174 18.89 -13.55 5.21
CA LEU A 174 18.76 -12.10 5.25
C LEU A 174 17.31 -11.66 5.02
N PHE A 175 16.62 -12.27 4.05
CA PHE A 175 15.19 -11.99 3.81
C PHE A 175 14.36 -12.32 5.04
N ARG A 176 14.52 -13.52 5.62
CA ARG A 176 13.76 -13.94 6.81
C ARG A 176 14.01 -13.00 7.98
N LYS A 177 15.25 -12.57 8.20
CA LYS A 177 15.60 -11.60 9.24
C LYS A 177 14.91 -10.26 9.00
N GLY A 178 15.06 -9.68 7.80
CA GLY A 178 14.47 -8.38 7.46
C GLY A 178 12.95 -8.39 7.50
N ARG A 179 12.30 -9.42 6.92
CA ARG A 179 10.84 -9.58 6.98
C ARG A 179 10.35 -9.72 8.42
N ALA A 180 11.03 -10.50 9.25
CA ALA A 180 10.68 -10.63 10.66
C ALA A 180 10.83 -9.30 11.45
N GLU A 181 11.81 -8.46 11.09
CA GLU A 181 11.95 -7.11 11.68
C GLU A 181 10.77 -6.20 11.31
N VAL A 182 10.34 -6.20 10.04
CA VAL A 182 9.14 -5.46 9.58
C VAL A 182 7.89 -5.92 10.34
N LEU A 183 7.63 -7.23 10.40
CA LEU A 183 6.45 -7.76 11.08
C LEU A 183 6.45 -7.44 12.58
N ARG A 184 7.60 -7.52 13.26
CA ARG A 184 7.72 -7.13 14.67
C ARG A 184 7.40 -5.66 14.88
N ARG A 185 7.87 -4.77 14.01
CA ARG A 185 7.60 -3.34 14.07
C ARG A 185 6.11 -3.05 13.93
N LEU A 186 5.46 -3.64 12.93
CA LEU A 186 4.01 -3.50 12.71
C LEU A 186 3.19 -4.10 13.87
N LEU A 187 3.60 -5.23 14.42
CA LEU A 187 2.91 -5.83 15.58
C LEU A 187 3.09 -5.02 16.87
N ALA A 188 4.19 -4.26 17.01
CA ALA A 188 4.50 -3.48 18.19
C ALA A 188 3.67 -2.20 18.34
N VAL A 189 3.03 -1.70 17.27
CA VAL A 189 2.15 -0.53 17.39
C VAL A 189 0.85 -0.89 18.12
N PRO A 190 0.29 0.00 18.96
CA PRO A 190 -0.93 -0.29 19.72
C PRO A 190 -2.17 -0.60 18.87
N ALA A 191 -2.26 0.04 17.71
CA ALA A 191 -3.29 -0.20 16.69
C ALA A 191 -2.59 -0.15 15.33
N LEU A 192 -2.72 -1.22 14.55
CA LEU A 192 -2.14 -1.31 13.21
C LEU A 192 -2.90 -0.39 12.26
N TYR A 193 -4.23 -0.52 12.29
CA TYR A 193 -5.13 0.35 11.53
C TYR A 193 -5.58 1.54 12.39
N ARG A 194 -5.42 2.76 11.87
CA ARG A 194 -5.65 4.02 12.59
C ARG A 194 -7.05 4.57 12.39
N THR A 195 -7.67 4.28 11.26
CA THR A 195 -9.09 4.55 11.02
C THR A 195 -9.91 3.59 11.86
N ARG A 196 -11.08 4.05 12.33
CA ARG A 196 -11.99 3.19 13.07
C ARG A 196 -12.44 2.02 12.22
N ARG A 197 -12.79 2.30 10.96
CA ARG A 197 -13.31 1.31 10.02
C ARG A 197 -12.27 0.27 9.64
N GLY A 198 -11.03 0.68 9.33
CA GLY A 198 -9.94 -0.26 9.06
C GLY A 198 -9.64 -1.16 10.25
N HIS A 199 -9.67 -0.60 11.47
CA HIS A 199 -9.50 -1.40 12.68
C HIS A 199 -10.61 -2.44 12.85
N GLU A 200 -11.88 -2.07 12.68
CA GLU A 200 -13.02 -2.98 12.75
C GLU A 200 -12.98 -4.08 11.67
N LEU A 201 -12.52 -3.75 10.47
CA LEU A 201 -12.48 -4.67 9.34
C LEU A 201 -11.30 -5.66 9.40
N TRP A 202 -10.12 -5.21 9.84
CA TRP A 202 -8.87 -5.91 9.50
C TRP A 202 -7.93 -6.18 10.69
N GLU A 203 -8.04 -5.49 11.83
CA GLU A 203 -7.03 -5.52 12.91
C GLU A 203 -6.78 -6.94 13.44
N GLU A 204 -7.84 -7.63 13.87
CA GLU A 204 -7.74 -8.95 14.50
C GLU A 204 -7.07 -9.95 13.56
N ARG A 205 -7.56 -10.01 12.32
CA ARG A 205 -7.07 -10.94 11.31
C ARG A 205 -5.64 -10.61 10.88
N ALA A 206 -5.31 -9.33 10.70
CA ALA A 206 -3.95 -8.90 10.35
C ALA A 206 -2.93 -9.28 11.41
N ARG A 207 -3.26 -9.11 12.69
CA ARG A 207 -2.38 -9.52 13.79
C ARG A 207 -2.19 -11.03 13.83
N ALA A 208 -3.26 -11.81 13.61
CA ALA A 208 -3.18 -13.26 13.54
C ALA A 208 -2.27 -13.72 12.39
N ASN A 209 -2.48 -13.19 11.19
CA ASN A 209 -1.69 -13.50 10.00
C ASN A 209 -0.19 -13.18 10.18
N MET A 210 0.12 -11.95 10.59
CA MET A 210 1.51 -11.51 10.82
C MET A 210 2.20 -12.32 11.92
N THR A 211 1.47 -12.69 12.98
CA THR A 211 2.02 -13.52 14.06
C THR A 211 2.36 -14.93 13.58
N ALA A 212 1.49 -15.52 12.75
CA ALA A 212 1.71 -16.82 12.15
C ALA A 212 2.93 -16.81 11.20
N GLU A 213 3.03 -15.79 10.34
CA GLU A 213 4.18 -15.60 9.45
C GLU A 213 5.49 -15.42 10.26
N LEU A 214 5.49 -14.55 11.27
CA LEU A 214 6.65 -14.31 12.12
C LEU A 214 7.13 -15.60 12.82
N ALA A 215 6.20 -16.44 13.29
CA ALA A 215 6.54 -17.74 13.87
C ALA A 215 7.18 -18.67 12.81
N ALA A 216 6.66 -18.71 11.58
CA ALA A 216 7.25 -19.50 10.49
C ALA A 216 8.66 -19.01 10.09
N LEU A 217 8.89 -17.69 10.09
CA LEU A 217 10.18 -17.08 9.76
C LEU A 217 11.26 -17.30 10.83
N THR A 218 10.87 -17.53 12.09
CA THR A 218 11.81 -17.68 13.22
C THR A 218 12.07 -19.14 13.62
N ARG A 219 11.20 -20.09 13.25
CA ARG A 219 11.40 -21.53 13.49
C ARG A 219 12.61 -22.13 12.74
N GLY A 220 13.05 -21.53 11.64
CA GLY A 220 14.13 -22.03 10.78
C GLY A 220 15.55 -21.57 11.15
N THR A 221 15.74 -20.74 12.17
CA THR A 221 17.05 -20.19 12.58
C THR A 221 17.79 -21.02 13.65
N GLY A 222 17.36 -22.26 13.88
CA GLY A 222 18.03 -23.19 14.79
C GLY A 222 18.57 -24.42 14.05
N ALA A 223 19.74 -24.29 13.45
CA ALA A 223 20.62 -25.39 13.07
C ALA A 223 22.08 -24.89 13.03
#